data_AF-A0A3D5Y9V8-F1
#
_entry.id   AF-A0A3D5Y9V8-F1
#
_cell.length_a   1.000
_cell.length_b   1.000
_cell.length_c   1.000
_cell.angle_alpha   90.00
_cell.angle_beta   90.00
_cell.angle_gamma   90.00
#
_symmetry.space_group_name_H-M   'P 1'
#
loop_
_entity.id
_entity.type
_entity.pdbx_description
1 polymer ?
#
loop_
_entity_poly.entity_id
_entity_poly.type
_entity_poly.pdbx_seq_one_letter_code
_entity_poly.pdbx_strand_id
1 'polypeptide(L)'
;MINSDGTGLARLTFEGKYNAAPAWSPKGDKIAFARINEGKFDIWVMNADGSSQLQLASGAGDNESPSWSPDGRYIVFASTRNRNAGNYIMQNNGENQRQIRFEDIKRGEQTSPTWSPYLTANN
;
A
#
# COMPACT_ATOMS: atom_id res chain seq x y z
N MET A 1 -5.24 14.98 -9.25
CA MET A 1 -3.84 15.33 -9.58
C MET A 1 -3.30 16.20 -8.45
N ILE A 2 -2.04 16.05 -8.04
CA ILE A 2 -1.36 17.01 -7.17
C ILE A 2 0.02 17.25 -7.78
N ASN A 3 0.40 18.51 -7.93
CA ASN A 3 1.76 18.88 -8.29
C ASN A 3 2.65 18.75 -7.05
N SER A 4 3.95 18.50 -7.23
CA SER A 4 4.92 18.38 -6.12
C SER A 4 5.09 19.66 -5.28
N ASP A 5 4.49 20.78 -5.70
CA ASP A 5 4.42 22.07 -5.00
C ASP A 5 3.13 22.28 -4.17
N GLY A 6 2.25 21.29 -4.12
CA GLY A 6 0.98 21.36 -3.38
C GLY A 6 -0.16 22.06 -4.11
N THR A 7 0.01 22.43 -5.39
CA THR A 7 -1.05 23.01 -6.23
C THR A 7 -1.82 21.95 -7.03
N GLY A 8 -3.02 22.30 -7.50
CA GLY A 8 -3.78 21.48 -8.46
C GLY A 8 -4.73 20.44 -7.86
N LEU A 9 -5.16 20.61 -6.60
CA LEU A 9 -6.08 19.71 -5.89
C LEU A 9 -7.30 19.33 -6.74
N ALA A 10 -7.34 18.08 -7.18
CA ALA A 10 -8.52 17.46 -7.78
C ALA A 10 -8.89 16.20 -7.00
N ARG A 11 -10.15 16.14 -6.57
CA ARG A 11 -10.75 14.99 -5.87
C ARG A 11 -10.82 13.81 -6.83
N LEU A 12 -10.12 12.72 -6.50
CA LEU A 12 -9.99 11.54 -7.37
C LEU A 12 -10.95 10.38 -7.01
N THR A 13 -11.69 10.46 -5.89
CA THR A 13 -12.66 9.42 -5.52
C THR A 13 -14.02 10.02 -5.15
N PHE A 14 -15.07 9.55 -5.83
CA PHE A 14 -16.46 9.95 -5.61
C PHE A 14 -17.30 8.88 -4.91
N GLU A 15 -16.74 7.69 -4.62
CA GLU A 15 -17.48 6.56 -4.01
C GLU A 15 -16.75 5.89 -2.84
N GLY A 16 -17.54 5.31 -1.91
CA GLY A 16 -17.08 4.57 -0.72
C GLY A 16 -17.14 5.38 0.58
N LYS A 17 -17.57 4.75 1.69
CA LYS A 17 -17.73 5.38 3.02
C LYS A 17 -16.41 5.72 3.73
N TYR A 18 -15.26 5.23 3.24
CA TYR A 18 -13.94 5.53 3.81
C TYR A 18 -12.83 5.14 2.80
N ASN A 19 -11.99 6.10 2.40
CA ASN A 19 -10.79 5.87 1.58
C ASN A 19 -9.60 6.43 2.38
N ALA A 20 -8.75 5.57 2.91
CA ALA A 20 -7.66 5.96 3.80
C ALA A 20 -6.29 5.48 3.29
N ALA A 21 -5.25 6.22 3.68
CA ALA A 21 -3.83 5.94 3.43
C ALA A 21 -3.43 5.73 1.95
N PRO A 22 -3.61 6.74 1.07
CA PRO A 22 -3.06 6.66 -0.28
C PRO A 22 -1.52 6.64 -0.22
N ALA A 23 -0.91 5.68 -0.92
CA ALA A 23 0.52 5.57 -1.09
C ALA A 23 0.88 5.65 -2.57
N TRP A 24 1.68 6.64 -2.92
CA TRP A 24 2.21 6.81 -4.27
C TRP A 24 3.29 5.79 -4.58
N SER A 25 3.30 5.27 -5.81
CA SER A 25 4.46 4.54 -6.31
C SER A 25 5.66 5.49 -6.38
N PRO A 26 6.90 5.00 -6.22
CA PRO A 26 8.10 5.83 -6.31
C PRO A 26 8.25 6.54 -7.66
N LYS A 27 7.68 5.96 -8.71
CA LYS A 27 7.65 6.54 -10.06
C LYS A 27 6.57 7.62 -10.24
N GLY A 28 5.65 7.75 -9.29
CA GLY A 28 4.52 8.70 -9.34
C GLY A 28 3.42 8.33 -10.34
N ASP A 29 3.47 7.13 -10.92
CA ASP A 29 2.54 6.67 -11.96
C ASP A 29 1.33 5.90 -11.40
N LYS A 30 1.39 5.48 -10.13
CA LYS A 30 0.36 4.66 -9.49
C LYS A 30 0.08 5.10 -8.06
N ILE A 31 -1.12 4.78 -7.59
CA ILE A 31 -1.58 5.03 -6.22
C ILE A 31 -2.13 3.71 -5.68
N ALA A 32 -1.60 3.25 -4.55
CA ALA A 32 -2.22 2.19 -3.75
C ALA A 32 -3.10 2.81 -2.67
N PHE A 33 -4.27 2.22 -2.40
CA PHE A 33 -5.21 2.74 -1.41
C PHE A 33 -6.07 1.62 -0.82
N ALA A 34 -6.57 1.85 0.40
CA ALA A 34 -7.57 0.98 1.00
C ALA A 34 -8.98 1.42 0.56
N ARG A 35 -9.81 0.47 0.14
CA ARG A 35 -11.21 0.68 -0.24
C ARG A 35 -12.09 -0.27 0.57
N ILE A 36 -13.18 0.26 1.13
CA ILE A 36 -14.21 -0.59 1.73
C ILE A 36 -15.05 -1.23 0.63
N ASN A 37 -15.13 -2.56 0.64
CA ASN A 37 -16.10 -3.33 -0.14
C ASN A 37 -16.87 -4.27 0.80
N GLU A 38 -18.21 -4.20 0.77
CA GLU A 38 -19.10 -5.05 1.59
C GLU A 38 -18.75 -5.08 3.11
N GLY A 39 -18.22 -3.98 3.64
CA GLY A 39 -17.87 -3.85 5.06
C GLY A 39 -16.47 -4.35 5.45
N LYS A 40 -15.63 -4.72 4.49
CA LYS A 40 -14.21 -5.06 4.70
C LYS A 40 -13.30 -4.11 3.93
N PHE A 41 -12.10 -3.86 4.47
CA PHE A 41 -11.07 -3.13 3.75
C PHE A 41 -10.26 -4.03 2.83
N ASP A 42 -10.08 -3.60 1.59
CA ASP A 42 -9.27 -4.24 0.58
C ASP A 42 -8.22 -3.27 0.03
N ILE A 43 -7.10 -3.80 -0.47
CA ILE A 43 -6.06 -2.99 -1.12
C ILE A 43 -6.30 -2.95 -2.62
N TRP A 44 -6.33 -1.73 -3.14
CA TRP A 44 -6.49 -1.41 -4.56
C TRP A 44 -5.31 -0.61 -5.07
N VAL A 45 -5.05 -0.70 -6.37
CA VAL A 45 -4.11 0.15 -7.10
C VAL A 45 -4.79 0.76 -8.31
N MET A 46 -4.44 2.00 -8.62
CA MET A 46 -4.87 2.70 -9.83
C MET A 46 -3.73 3.52 -10.42
N ASN A 47 -3.86 3.94 -11.67
CA ASN A 47 -2.96 4.93 -12.26
C ASN A 47 -3.16 6.29 -11.58
N ALA A 48 -2.15 7.17 -11.67
CA ALA A 48 -2.18 8.51 -11.08
C ALA A 48 -3.35 9.40 -11.56
N ASP A 49 -3.88 9.12 -12.75
CA ASP A 49 -5.05 9.79 -13.34
C ASP A 49 -6.39 9.21 -12.85
N GLY A 50 -6.37 8.16 -12.01
CA GLY A 50 -7.56 7.47 -11.49
C GLY A 50 -8.05 6.31 -12.35
N SER A 51 -7.44 6.05 -13.51
CA SER A 51 -7.78 4.93 -14.39
C SER A 51 -7.21 3.59 -13.91
N SER A 52 -7.65 2.49 -14.55
CA SER A 52 -7.12 1.14 -14.32
C SER A 52 -7.13 0.69 -12.85
N GLN A 53 -8.26 0.87 -12.16
CA GLN A 53 -8.42 0.38 -10.80
C GLN A 53 -8.39 -1.15 -10.77
N LEU A 54 -7.50 -1.71 -9.95
CA LEU A 54 -7.31 -3.15 -9.77
C LEU A 54 -7.28 -3.49 -8.28
N GLN A 55 -8.06 -4.49 -7.88
CA GLN A 55 -8.02 -5.05 -6.53
C GLN A 55 -6.83 -6.00 -6.41
N LEU A 56 -5.93 -5.73 -5.45
CA LEU A 56 -4.73 -6.53 -5.24
C LEU A 56 -4.84 -7.49 -4.06
N ALA A 57 -5.56 -7.13 -3.00
CA ALA A 57 -5.77 -8.00 -1.84
C ALA A 57 -7.23 -7.97 -1.41
N SER A 58 -7.87 -9.13 -1.34
CA SER A 58 -9.28 -9.27 -1.01
C SER A 58 -9.63 -10.51 -0.19
N GLY A 59 -10.81 -10.50 0.43
CA GLY A 59 -11.51 -11.69 0.92
C GLY A 59 -11.16 -12.17 2.33
N ALA A 60 -9.93 -11.93 2.81
CA ALA A 60 -9.50 -12.36 4.14
C ALA A 60 -9.10 -11.16 5.02
N GLY A 61 -9.82 -11.00 6.14
CA GLY A 61 -9.63 -9.88 7.08
C GLY A 61 -9.86 -8.50 6.45
N ASP A 62 -9.56 -7.47 7.25
CA ASP A 62 -9.38 -6.10 6.78
C ASP A 62 -7.93 -5.94 6.31
N ASN A 63 -7.75 -5.24 5.18
CA ASN A 63 -6.47 -4.97 4.56
C ASN A 63 -6.31 -3.46 4.37
N GLU A 64 -5.37 -2.86 5.08
CA GLU A 64 -5.27 -1.41 5.23
C GLU A 64 -3.82 -0.91 5.13
N SER A 65 -3.68 0.41 5.06
CA SER A 65 -2.40 1.12 5.16
C SER A 65 -1.32 0.61 4.19
N PRO A 66 -1.58 0.63 2.87
CA PRO A 66 -0.60 0.21 1.89
C PRO A 66 0.62 1.14 1.86
N SER A 67 1.80 0.59 1.55
CA SER A 67 3.04 1.35 1.33
C SER A 67 3.89 0.67 0.26
N TRP A 68 4.42 1.46 -0.67
CA TRP A 68 5.26 0.95 -1.76
C TRP A 68 6.72 0.78 -1.32
N SER A 69 7.39 -0.23 -1.85
CA SER A 69 8.85 -0.30 -1.78
C SER A 69 9.51 0.78 -2.64
N PRO A 70 10.71 1.27 -2.30
CA PRO A 70 11.42 2.33 -3.02
C PRO A 70 11.73 1.96 -4.47
N ASP A 71 11.89 0.67 -4.74
CA ASP A 71 12.08 0.13 -6.09
C ASP A 71 10.75 -0.12 -6.84
N GLY A 72 9.61 0.11 -6.18
CA GLY A 72 8.27 -0.06 -6.72
C GLY A 72 7.86 -1.50 -6.97
N ARG A 73 8.63 -2.51 -6.55
CA ARG A 73 8.35 -3.93 -6.82
C ARG A 73 7.36 -4.56 -5.84
N TYR A 74 7.25 -4.00 -4.63
CA TYR A 74 6.47 -4.58 -3.55
C TYR A 74 5.53 -3.54 -2.94
N ILE A 75 4.46 -4.07 -2.35
CA ILE A 75 3.54 -3.32 -1.50
C ILE A 75 3.45 -4.05 -0.16
N VAL A 76 3.64 -3.31 0.93
CA VAL A 76 3.36 -3.78 2.29
C VAL A 76 2.02 -3.23 2.76
N PHE A 77 1.28 -4.00 3.55
CA PHE A 77 -0.02 -3.60 4.08
C PHE A 77 -0.32 -4.33 5.40
N ALA A 78 -1.15 -3.73 6.25
CA ALA A 78 -1.64 -4.37 7.47
C ALA A 78 -2.81 -5.30 7.12
N SER A 79 -2.88 -6.49 7.73
CA SER A 79 -4.01 -7.39 7.56
C SER A 79 -4.43 -8.11 8.84
N THR A 80 -5.74 -8.21 9.05
CA THR A 80 -6.35 -9.01 10.13
C THR A 80 -6.72 -10.43 9.69
N ARG A 81 -6.23 -10.88 8.52
CA ARG A 81 -6.61 -12.19 7.93
C ARG A 81 -6.23 -13.42 8.77
N ASN A 82 -5.32 -13.25 9.73
CA ASN A 82 -4.95 -14.28 10.70
C ASN A 82 -5.42 -13.87 12.11
N ARG A 83 -5.47 -14.82 13.06
CA ARG A 83 -5.93 -14.60 14.44
C ARG A 83 -5.30 -13.39 15.14
N ASN A 84 -4.11 -12.97 14.71
CA ASN A 84 -3.47 -11.71 15.09
C ASN A 84 -3.27 -10.84 13.85
N ALA A 85 -3.54 -9.55 13.97
CA ALA A 85 -3.17 -8.55 12.97
C ALA A 85 -1.67 -8.62 12.68
N GLY A 86 -1.28 -8.49 11.41
CA GLY A 86 0.13 -8.52 11.02
C GLY A 86 0.39 -7.82 9.71
N ASN A 87 1.66 -7.54 9.45
CA ASN A 87 2.09 -6.95 8.18
C ASN A 87 2.25 -8.03 7.12
N TYR A 88 1.77 -7.74 5.93
CA TYR A 88 1.90 -8.56 4.74
C TYR A 88 2.70 -7.81 3.70
N ILE A 89 3.39 -8.56 2.86
CA ILE A 89 4.06 -8.07 1.67
C ILE A 89 3.55 -8.84 0.47
N MET A 90 3.37 -8.13 -0.64
CA MET A 90 3.03 -8.68 -1.94
C MET A 90 3.84 -8.01 -3.03
N GLN A 91 3.94 -8.64 -4.19
CA GLN A 91 4.42 -7.97 -5.39
C GLN A 91 3.41 -6.90 -5.83
N ASN A 92 3.87 -5.88 -6.56
CA ASN A 92 3.01 -4.76 -6.99
C ASN A 92 1.86 -5.15 -7.94
N ASN A 93 1.85 -6.38 -8.44
CA ASN A 93 0.78 -6.99 -9.23
C ASN A 93 -0.22 -7.80 -8.36
N GLY A 94 -0.03 -7.83 -7.03
CA GLY A 94 -0.87 -8.55 -6.08
C GLY A 94 -0.43 -9.99 -5.79
N GLU A 95 0.57 -10.50 -6.51
CA GLU A 95 1.06 -11.87 -6.34
C GLU A 95 1.94 -12.05 -5.10
N ASN A 96 2.15 -13.31 -4.71
CA ASN A 96 3.07 -13.71 -3.66
C ASN A 96 2.81 -13.03 -2.30
N GLN A 97 1.53 -12.90 -1.94
CA GLN A 97 1.13 -12.36 -0.64
C GLN A 97 1.61 -13.27 0.48
N ARG A 98 2.42 -12.72 1.38
CA ARG A 98 2.89 -13.46 2.56
C ARG A 98 2.99 -12.56 3.77
N GLN A 99 2.77 -13.14 4.93
CA GLN A 99 2.96 -12.45 6.20
C GLN A 99 4.46 -12.23 6.44
N ILE A 100 4.83 -11.02 6.85
CA ILE A 100 6.17 -10.73 7.35
C ILE A 100 6.25 -11.33 8.76
N ARG A 101 7.06 -12.37 8.96
CA ARG A 101 7.29 -12.98 10.27
C ARG A 101 8.66 -12.54 10.80
N PHE A 102 8.75 -12.26 12.09
CA PHE A 102 9.96 -11.78 12.76
C PHE A 102 11.13 -12.80 12.82
N GLU A 103 11.01 -13.94 12.14
CA GLU A 103 12.16 -14.80 11.84
C GLU A 103 12.98 -14.25 10.65
N ASP A 104 12.36 -13.40 9.82
CA ASP A 104 12.98 -12.80 8.63
C ASP A 104 13.49 -11.36 8.87
N ILE A 105 13.12 -10.70 9.97
CA ILE A 105 13.57 -9.34 10.33
C ILE A 105 13.62 -9.22 11.87
N LYS A 106 14.74 -8.72 12.42
CA LYS A 106 14.95 -8.53 13.88
C LYS A 106 13.77 -7.79 14.54
N ARG A 107 13.32 -8.31 15.69
CA ARG A 107 12.16 -7.86 16.49
C ARG A 107 12.11 -6.34 16.72
N GLY A 108 10.96 -5.75 16.40
CA GLY A 108 10.48 -4.45 16.86
C GLY A 108 9.01 -4.30 16.44
N GLU A 109 8.15 -3.69 17.27
CA GLU A 109 6.77 -3.40 16.89
C GLU A 109 6.77 -2.44 15.69
N GLN A 110 6.24 -2.88 14.54
CA GLN A 110 6.30 -2.13 13.28
C GLN A 110 4.88 -1.87 12.79
N THR A 111 4.22 -0.88 13.39
CA THR A 111 2.90 -0.40 12.96
C THR A 111 2.99 0.60 11.80
N SER A 112 4.20 0.90 11.32
CA SER A 112 4.45 1.90 10.27
C SER A 112 5.70 1.55 9.47
N PRO A 113 5.65 0.53 8.59
CA PRO A 113 6.79 0.18 7.76
C PRO A 113 7.07 1.30 6.76
N THR A 114 8.22 1.96 6.93
CA THR A 114 8.83 2.81 5.91
C THR A 114 10.13 2.18 5.45
N TRP A 115 10.46 2.35 4.18
CA TRP A 115 11.72 1.86 3.64
C TRP A 115 12.83 2.89 3.83
N SER A 116 14.03 2.45 4.18
CA SER A 116 15.20 3.32 4.25
C SER A 116 15.65 3.77 2.84
N PRO A 117 16.15 5.00 2.67
CA PRO A 117 16.71 5.47 1.41
C PRO A 117 18.01 4.73 1.03
N TYR A 118 18.34 4.71 -0.27
CA TYR A 118 19.61 4.17 -0.77
C TYR A 118 20.80 4.99 -0.24
N LEU A 119 21.74 4.32 0.42
CA LEU A 119 23.08 4.85 0.65
C LEU A 119 23.90 4.61 -0.61
N THR A 120 24.18 5.64 -1.40
CA THR A 120 25.25 5.55 -2.40
C THR A 120 26.58 5.68 -1.65
N ALA A 121 27.30 4.58 -1.50
CA ALA A 121 28.69 4.61 -1.08
C ALA A 121 29.50 5.23 -2.22
N ASN A 122 29.89 6.49 -2.09
CA ASN A 122 30.98 7.07 -2.88
C ASN A 122 32.28 6.78 -2.12
N ASN A 123 33.15 5.98 -2.72
CA ASN A 123 34.58 5.97 -2.43
C ASN A 123 35.33 5.87 -3.76
#